data_AF-Q1HRF2-F1
#
_entry.id   AF-Q1HRF2-F1
#
_cell.length_a   1.000
_cell.length_b   1.000
_cell.length_c   1.000
_cell.angle_alpha   90.00
_cell.angle_beta   90.00
_cell.angle_gamma   90.00
#
_symmetry.space_group_name_H-M   'P 1'
#
loop_
_entity.id
_entity.type
_entity.pdbx_description
1 polymer ?
#
loop_
_entity_poly.entity_id
_entity_poly.type
_entity_poly.pdbx_seq_one_letter_code
_entity_poly.pdbx_strand_id
1 'polypeptide(L)' 'MRKQTISLIIAFSIAVFLIVDVDAGSEYCPPIAELDCDGPCVCVTDRDSSGRCPEGFKYDNSRKKCTVNMMLA' A
#
# COMPACT_ATOMS: atom_id res chain seq x y z
N MET A 1 9.65 -42.81 -2.20
CA MET A 1 10.42 -41.54 -2.21
C MET A 1 9.79 -40.40 -3.03
N ARG A 2 8.82 -40.66 -3.94
CA ARG A 2 8.20 -39.62 -4.80
C ARG A 2 7.20 -38.68 -4.08
N LYS A 3 6.56 -39.16 -3.01
CA LYS A 3 5.56 -38.39 -2.23
C LYS A 3 6.16 -37.26 -1.38
N GLN A 4 7.38 -37.44 -0.86
CA GLN A 4 8.07 -36.43 -0.04
C GLN A 4 8.51 -35.22 -0.89
N THR A 5 9.00 -35.45 -2.10
CA THR A 5 9.44 -34.38 -3.02
C THR A 5 8.29 -33.48 -3.44
N ILE A 6 7.11 -34.06 -3.69
CA ILE A 6 5.90 -33.29 -4.05
C ILE A 6 5.45 -32.41 -2.87
N SER A 7 5.50 -32.93 -1.64
CA SER A 7 5.11 -32.15 -0.45
C SER A 7 6.03 -30.95 -0.21
N LEU A 8 7.34 -31.11 -0.46
CA LEU A 8 8.30 -30.02 -0.34
C LEU A 8 8.08 -28.92 -1.37
N ILE A 9 7.78 -29.28 -2.62
CA ILE A 9 7.49 -28.31 -3.68
C ILE A 9 6.24 -27.49 -3.33
N ILE A 10 5.17 -28.16 -2.87
CA ILE A 10 3.94 -27.49 -2.46
C ILE A 10 4.19 -26.53 -1.29
N ALA A 11 4.89 -26.98 -0.26
CA ALA A 11 5.23 -26.14 0.89
C ALA A 11 6.09 -24.94 0.50
N PHE A 12 7.04 -25.13 -0.41
CA PHE A 12 7.91 -24.06 -0.92
C PHE A 12 7.14 -23.05 -1.78
N SER A 13 6.20 -23.51 -2.60
CA SER A 13 5.31 -22.63 -3.37
C SER A 13 4.44 -21.77 -2.45
N ILE A 14 3.85 -22.35 -1.41
CA ILE A 14 3.01 -21.61 -0.45
C ILE A 14 3.86 -20.56 0.29
N ALA A 15 5.07 -20.93 0.72
CA ALA A 15 5.99 -19.99 1.36
C ALA A 15 6.39 -18.84 0.43
N VAL A 16 6.67 -19.12 -0.86
CA VAL A 16 6.95 -18.08 -1.85
C VAL A 16 5.76 -17.13 -2.02
N PHE A 17 4.53 -17.65 -2.17
CA PHE A 17 3.33 -16.81 -2.30
C PHE A 17 3.10 -15.90 -1.09
N LEU A 18 3.40 -16.35 0.14
CA LEU A 18 3.30 -15.51 1.34
C LEU A 18 4.36 -14.39 1.42
N ILE A 19 5.45 -14.48 0.66
CA ILE A 19 6.49 -13.44 0.60
C ILE A 19 6.14 -12.38 -0.47
N VAL A 20 5.37 -12.73 -1.51
CA VAL A 20 5.05 -11.83 -2.64
C VAL A 20 3.82 -10.94 -2.41
N ASP A 21 3.02 -11.18 -1.37
CA ASP A 21 1.81 -10.38 -1.07
C ASP A 21 2.10 -9.09 -0.26
N VAL A 22 3.37 -8.73 -0.06
CA VAL A 22 3.80 -7.50 0.65
C VAL A 22 4.69 -6.65 -0.26
N ASP A 23 4.29 -6.39 -1.50
CA ASP A 23 4.83 -5.22 -2.23
C ASP A 23 3.94 -4.79 -3.41
N ALA A 24 2.62 -4.99 -3.31
CA ALA A 24 1.70 -4.46 -4.29
C ALA A 24 1.43 -2.97 -3.99
N GLY A 25 2.35 -2.11 -4.39
CA GLY A 25 2.10 -0.66 -4.54
C GLY A 25 2.99 0.26 -3.72
N SER A 26 4.30 0.03 -3.66
CA SER A 26 5.25 1.08 -3.26
C SER A 26 5.57 2.00 -4.45
N GLU A 27 4.54 2.54 -5.09
CA GLU A 27 4.68 3.69 -6.00
C GLU A 27 4.65 4.96 -5.16
N TYR A 28 5.85 5.30 -4.67
CA TYR A 28 6.32 6.60 -4.18
C TYR A 28 5.25 7.58 -3.70
N CYS A 29 4.84 7.48 -2.43
CA CYS A 29 4.17 8.61 -1.80
C CYS A 29 5.14 9.81 -1.78
N PRO A 30 4.63 11.04 -1.98
CA PRO A 30 5.46 12.22 -1.78
C PRO A 30 5.99 12.23 -0.33
N PRO A 31 7.14 12.85 -0.05
CA PRO A 31 7.82 12.76 1.26
C PRO A 31 6.99 13.29 2.43
N ILE A 32 5.91 14.03 2.16
CA ILE A 32 4.97 14.55 3.14
C ILE A 32 3.78 13.62 3.41
N ALA A 33 3.69 12.46 2.73
CA ALA A 33 2.58 11.53 2.83
C ALA A 33 3.04 10.10 3.11
N GLU A 34 2.18 9.36 3.79
CA GLU A 34 2.36 7.97 4.18
C GLU A 34 1.40 7.09 3.38
N LEU A 35 1.79 5.86 3.07
CA LEU A 35 0.91 4.92 2.36
C LEU A 35 -0.10 4.33 3.34
N ASP A 36 -1.40 4.51 3.07
CA ASP A 36 -2.49 3.95 3.87
C ASP A 36 -3.29 2.94 3.05
N CYS A 37 -3.16 1.67 3.42
CA CYS A 37 -3.80 0.52 2.77
C CYS A 37 -5.00 -0.03 3.56
N ASP A 38 -5.64 0.79 4.42
CA ASP A 38 -6.95 0.45 4.98
C ASP A 38 -8.02 0.63 3.87
N GLY A 39 -8.15 -0.40 3.03
CA GLY A 39 -8.91 -0.37 1.78
C GLY A 39 -8.01 -0.17 0.54
N PRO A 40 -8.38 0.63 -0.47
CA PRO A 40 -7.48 0.92 -1.57
C PRO A 40 -6.23 1.64 -1.06
N CYS A 41 -5.04 1.15 -1.41
CA CYS A 41 -3.79 1.82 -1.06
C CYS A 41 -3.75 3.21 -1.69
N VAL A 42 -3.63 4.25 -0.86
CA VAL A 42 -3.51 5.63 -1.29
C VAL A 42 -2.60 6.38 -0.34
N CYS A 43 -1.89 7.38 -0.85
CA CYS A 43 -1.02 8.22 -0.05
C CYS A 43 -1.85 9.23 0.76
N VAL A 44 -1.66 9.25 2.06
CA VAL A 44 -2.36 10.11 3.01
C VAL A 44 -1.41 11.06 3.73
N THR A 45 -1.90 12.25 4.07
CA THR A 45 -1.20 13.21 4.92
C THR A 45 -2.21 13.97 5.78
N ASP A 46 -1.71 14.65 6.80
CA ASP A 46 -2.50 15.53 7.64
C ASP A 46 -2.73 16.90 6.99
N ARG A 47 -3.71 17.62 7.53
CA ARG A 47 -3.91 19.02 7.19
C ARG A 47 -2.78 19.86 7.78
N ASP A 48 -2.42 20.93 7.09
CA ASP A 48 -1.48 21.92 7.57
C ASP A 48 -2.01 22.65 8.82
N SER A 49 -1.19 23.52 9.43
CA SER A 49 -1.58 24.31 10.59
C SER A 49 -2.75 25.28 10.33
N SER A 50 -3.09 25.54 9.06
CA SER A 50 -4.25 26.34 8.64
C SER A 50 -5.50 25.48 8.41
N GLY A 51 -5.42 24.17 8.62
CA GLY A 51 -6.51 23.23 8.39
C GLY A 51 -6.78 22.94 6.92
N ARG A 52 -5.82 23.16 6.02
CA ARG A 52 -5.91 22.90 4.58
C ARG A 52 -5.07 21.69 4.19
N CYS A 53 -5.46 21.02 3.12
CA CYS A 53 -4.61 19.97 2.54
C CYS A 53 -3.42 20.59 1.81
N PRO A 54 -2.24 19.93 1.83
CA PRO A 54 -1.09 20.35 1.02
C PRO A 54 -1.44 20.39 -0.48
N GLU A 55 -0.64 21.12 -1.25
CA GLU A 55 -0.86 21.25 -2.69
C GLU A 55 -0.88 19.89 -3.40
N GLY A 56 -1.88 19.66 -4.26
CA GLY A 56 -2.09 18.39 -4.96
C GLY A 56 -2.87 17.33 -4.16
N PHE A 57 -3.13 17.56 -2.88
CA PHE A 57 -3.93 16.64 -2.05
C PHE A 57 -5.40 17.08 -1.96
N LYS A 58 -6.29 16.10 -1.86
CA LYS A 58 -7.72 16.31 -1.67
C LYS A 58 -8.16 15.76 -0.32
N TYR A 59 -9.02 16.48 0.39
CA TYR A 59 -9.53 15.98 1.67
C TYR A 59 -10.49 14.80 1.45
N ASP A 60 -10.15 13.65 2.03
CA ASP A 60 -11.00 12.47 2.10
C ASP A 60 -11.74 12.47 3.45
N ASN A 61 -13.06 12.66 3.39
CA ASN A 61 -13.89 12.75 4.58
C ASN A 61 -14.11 11.38 5.27
N SER A 62 -13.92 10.27 4.55
CA SER A 62 -14.04 8.91 5.09
C SER A 62 -12.84 8.59 5.98
N ARG A 63 -11.63 8.93 5.51
CA ARG A 63 -10.38 8.71 6.24
C ARG A 63 -10.00 9.86 7.19
N LYS A 64 -10.68 11.00 7.07
CA LYS A 64 -10.37 12.27 7.77
C LYS A 64 -8.96 12.79 7.49
N LYS A 65 -8.39 12.41 6.36
CA LYS A 65 -7.02 12.73 5.93
C LYS A 65 -7.01 13.33 4.54
N CYS A 66 -5.91 13.97 4.16
CA CYS A 66 -5.68 14.46 2.82
C CYS A 66 -5.08 13.33 1.98
N THR A 67 -5.73 12.95 0.87
CA THR A 67 -5.30 11.87 -0.01
C THR A 67 -4.75 12.40 -1.33
N VAL A 68 -3.82 11.67 -1.93
CA VAL A 68 -3.39 11.87 -3.31
C VAL A 68 -3.35 10.52 -4.02
N ASN A 69 -4.04 10.40 -5.15
CA ASN A 69 -3.97 9.23 -6.01
C ASN A 69 -2.80 9.41 -6.98
N MET A 70 -1.70 8.68 -6.76
CA MET A 70 -0.57 8.58 -7.71
C MET A 70 -0.93 7.66 -8.90
N MET A 71 -2.11 7.84 -9.51
CA MET A 71 -2.57 6.95 -10.60
C MET A 71 -2.14 7.43 -12.00
N LEU A 72 -1.33 8.46 -12.11
CA LEU A 72 -0.87 9.05 -13.38
C LEU A 72 0.49 9.74 -13.20
N ALA A 73 1.57 9.01 -13.44
CA ALA A 73 2.80 9.57 -14.00
C ALA A 73 3.09 8.84 -15.32
#